data_AF-A0A3D2ULQ2-F1
#
_entry.id   AF-A0A3D2ULQ2-F1
#
_cell.length_a   1.000
_cell.length_b   1.000
_cell.length_c   1.000
_cell.angle_alpha   90.00
_cell.angle_beta   90.00
_cell.angle_gamma   90.00
#
_symmetry.space_group_name_H-M   'P 1'
#
loop_
_entity.id
_entity.type
_entity.pdbx_description
1 polymer ?
#
loop_
_entity_poly.entity_id
_entity_poly.type
_entity_poly.pdbx_seq_one_letter_code
_entity_poly.pdbx_strand_id
1 'polypeptide(L)'
;MNQNEWLEKYFEKVASSSEEGQEAVMFVKQNQVKVGMKRARKSVGAFWTLTRKFYLNSFYYSMESSLENPRAWTLFVHEVHHLKQGFKTAMSVYGELDAWQVEFRLLKKLTGKQFKPELEELLTLPLNFDRNNLRRARKLMTKYAGFWYGAWILPLYPIDKEIKFWFTRQEIN
;
A
#
# COMPACT_ATOMS: atom_id res chain seq x y z
N MET A 1 -14.65 22.80 4.07
CA MET A 1 -14.10 22.42 2.76
C MET A 1 -15.02 21.39 2.14
N ASN A 2 -15.40 21.53 0.87
CA ASN A 2 -16.21 20.50 0.19
C ASN A 2 -15.33 19.38 -0.38
N GLN A 3 -15.93 18.27 -0.82
CA GLN A 3 -15.21 17.10 -1.32
C GLN A 3 -14.26 17.41 -2.50
N ASN A 4 -14.68 18.25 -3.45
CA ASN A 4 -13.90 18.55 -4.65
C ASN A 4 -12.71 19.45 -4.31
N GLU A 5 -12.95 20.50 -3.52
CA GLU A 5 -11.91 21.40 -3.04
C GLU A 5 -10.85 20.66 -2.21
N TRP A 6 -11.29 19.75 -1.34
CA TRP A 6 -10.39 18.87 -0.60
C TRP A 6 -9.55 18.00 -1.54
N LEU A 7 -10.20 17.39 -2.53
CA LEU A 7 -9.54 16.44 -3.42
C LEU A 7 -8.44 17.11 -4.26
N GLU A 8 -8.70 18.31 -4.76
CA GLU A 8 -7.72 19.10 -5.50
C GLU A 8 -6.50 19.43 -4.65
N LYS A 9 -6.72 19.97 -3.44
CA LYS A 9 -5.64 20.26 -2.47
C LYS A 9 -4.89 18.99 -2.07
N TYR A 10 -5.60 17.89 -1.89
CA TYR A 10 -4.99 16.62 -1.51
C TYR A 10 -4.10 16.07 -2.63
N PHE A 11 -4.56 16.13 -3.88
CA PHE A 11 -3.75 15.77 -5.05
C PHE A 11 -2.53 16.67 -5.21
N GLU A 12 -2.66 17.96 -4.96
CA GLU A 12 -1.53 18.89 -4.97
C GLU A 12 -0.49 18.52 -3.90
N LYS A 13 -0.92 18.24 -2.67
CA LYS A 13 -0.03 17.80 -1.58
C LYS A 13 0.67 16.48 -1.91
N VAL A 14 -0.04 15.50 -2.44
CA VAL A 14 0.56 14.22 -2.84
C VAL A 14 1.55 14.42 -3.98
N ALA A 15 1.16 15.14 -5.05
CA ALA A 15 2.00 15.34 -6.23
C ALA A 15 3.27 16.14 -5.92
N SER A 16 3.18 17.14 -5.04
CA SER A 16 4.34 17.95 -4.63
C SER A 16 5.25 17.25 -3.62
N SER A 17 4.80 16.15 -3.00
CA SER A 17 5.61 15.43 -2.01
C SER A 17 6.79 14.68 -2.63
N SER A 18 6.63 14.15 -3.85
CA SER A 18 7.60 13.25 -4.48
C SER A 18 7.24 12.94 -5.93
N GLU A 19 8.21 12.39 -6.68
CA GLU A 19 7.99 11.86 -8.04
C GLU A 19 6.96 10.71 -8.02
N GLU A 20 7.07 9.80 -7.06
CA GLU A 20 6.13 8.69 -6.86
C GLU A 20 4.70 9.21 -6.58
N GLY A 21 4.59 10.30 -5.81
CA GLY A 21 3.33 11.01 -5.56
C GLY A 21 2.75 11.65 -6.82
N GLN A 22 3.59 12.30 -7.62
CA GLN A 22 3.18 12.90 -8.89
C GLN A 22 2.64 11.84 -9.85
N GLU A 23 3.37 10.73 -10.03
CA GLU A 23 2.93 9.61 -10.86
C GLU A 23 1.62 8.99 -10.37
N ALA A 24 1.46 8.83 -9.06
CA ALA A 24 0.25 8.27 -8.49
C ALA A 24 -0.97 9.16 -8.78
N VAL A 25 -0.83 10.48 -8.64
CA VAL A 25 -1.90 11.45 -8.95
C VAL A 25 -2.23 11.45 -10.44
N MET A 26 -1.21 11.40 -11.31
CA MET A 26 -1.41 11.28 -12.76
C MET A 26 -2.21 10.01 -13.11
N PHE A 27 -1.82 8.86 -12.55
CA PHE A 27 -2.54 7.60 -12.76
C PHE A 27 -4.01 7.70 -12.34
N VAL A 28 -4.28 8.26 -11.15
CA VAL A 28 -5.64 8.43 -10.62
C VAL A 28 -6.50 9.30 -11.53
N LYS A 29 -5.95 10.42 -12.02
CA LYS A 29 -6.64 11.33 -12.95
C LYS A 29 -6.94 10.64 -14.29
N GLN A 30 -5.93 9.99 -14.89
CA GLN A 30 -6.07 9.30 -16.18
C GLN A 30 -7.06 8.14 -16.13
N ASN A 31 -7.10 7.40 -15.01
CA ASN A 31 -7.96 6.23 -14.84
C ASN A 31 -9.29 6.54 -14.16
N GLN A 32 -9.58 7.82 -13.89
CA GLN A 32 -10.79 8.30 -13.22
C GLN A 32 -11.07 7.57 -11.89
N VAL A 33 -10.02 7.31 -11.13
CA VAL A 33 -10.12 6.62 -9.83
C VAL A 33 -10.83 7.54 -8.84
N LYS A 34 -11.87 7.03 -8.17
CA LYS A 34 -12.62 7.82 -7.18
C LYS A 34 -11.90 7.79 -5.83
N VAL A 35 -11.61 8.96 -5.28
CA VAL A 35 -10.86 9.13 -4.02
C VAL A 35 -11.75 9.80 -2.98
N GLY A 36 -11.73 9.30 -1.75
CA GLY A 36 -12.51 9.90 -0.67
C GLY A 36 -12.15 9.39 0.72
N MET A 37 -13.07 9.62 1.65
CA MET A 37 -12.99 9.17 3.04
C MET A 37 -14.07 8.13 3.29
N LYS A 38 -13.73 7.03 3.97
CA LYS A 38 -14.73 6.04 4.40
C LYS A 38 -14.26 5.32 5.66
N ARG A 39 -15.19 5.09 6.59
CA ARG A 39 -14.87 4.36 7.83
C ARG A 39 -14.55 2.90 7.51
N ALA A 40 -13.43 2.42 8.05
CA ALA A 40 -13.03 1.02 8.03
C ALA A 40 -12.55 0.56 9.43
N ARG A 41 -12.18 -0.71 9.55
CA ARG A 41 -11.62 -1.29 10.80
C ARG A 41 -10.28 -0.62 11.16
N LYS A 42 -9.92 -0.63 12.45
CA LYS A 42 -8.69 0.01 12.97
C LYS A 42 -7.39 -0.53 12.33
N SER A 43 -7.36 -1.77 11.89
CA SER A 43 -6.16 -2.32 11.23
C SER A 43 -5.90 -1.80 9.81
N VAL A 44 -6.75 -0.91 9.28
CA VAL A 44 -6.70 -0.43 7.88
C VAL A 44 -6.48 1.08 7.86
N GLY A 45 -5.40 1.54 7.22
CA GLY A 45 -5.11 2.97 7.06
C GLY A 45 -5.81 3.60 5.86
N ALA A 46 -5.80 2.89 4.75
CA ALA A 46 -6.53 3.18 3.52
C ALA A 46 -6.92 1.87 2.85
N PHE A 47 -7.79 1.92 1.84
CA PHE A 47 -8.11 0.74 1.05
C PHE A 47 -8.60 1.11 -0.34
N TRP A 48 -8.21 0.29 -1.31
CA TRP A 48 -8.69 0.32 -2.67
C TRP A 48 -9.84 -0.68 -2.87
N THR A 49 -10.59 -0.51 -3.97
CA THR A 49 -11.64 -1.45 -4.38
C THR A 49 -11.43 -1.88 -5.83
N LEU A 50 -11.95 -3.07 -6.17
CA LEU A 50 -12.00 -3.59 -7.54
C LEU A 50 -12.64 -2.61 -8.55
N THR A 51 -13.49 -1.71 -8.07
CA THR A 51 -14.19 -0.70 -8.89
C THR A 51 -13.42 0.62 -9.00
N ARG A 52 -12.08 0.58 -8.88
CA ARG A 52 -11.18 1.75 -8.99
C ARG A 52 -11.58 2.88 -8.04
N LYS A 53 -11.77 2.53 -6.77
CA LYS A 53 -11.98 3.52 -5.72
C LYS A 53 -10.88 3.36 -4.68
N PHE A 54 -10.50 4.47 -4.07
CA PHE A 54 -9.58 4.54 -2.96
C PHE A 54 -10.24 5.35 -1.84
N TYR A 55 -10.10 4.87 -0.61
CA TYR A 55 -10.58 5.56 0.56
C TYR A 55 -9.51 5.61 1.64
N LEU A 56 -9.23 6.81 2.15
CA LEU A 56 -8.57 6.95 3.45
C LEU A 56 -9.55 6.53 4.54
N ASN A 57 -9.04 5.84 5.57
CA ASN A 57 -9.86 5.44 6.70
C ASN A 57 -10.21 6.65 7.57
N SER A 58 -11.50 7.01 7.60
CA SER A 58 -11.99 8.14 8.40
C SER A 58 -11.89 7.93 9.91
N PHE A 59 -11.46 6.75 10.38
CA PHE A 59 -11.08 6.51 11.76
C PHE A 59 -9.80 7.26 12.15
N TYR A 60 -8.87 7.45 11.20
CA TYR A 60 -7.55 8.04 11.43
C TYR A 60 -7.38 9.42 10.78
N TYR A 61 -8.12 9.68 9.71
CA TYR A 61 -7.96 10.87 8.89
C TYR A 61 -9.27 11.65 8.78
N SER A 62 -9.16 12.97 8.83
CA SER A 62 -10.18 13.88 8.32
C SER A 62 -9.68 14.48 7.01
N MET A 63 -10.56 15.22 6.32
CA MET A 63 -10.14 15.97 5.13
C MET A 63 -8.99 16.91 5.46
N GLU A 64 -9.09 17.64 6.56
CA GLU A 64 -8.09 18.59 7.04
C GLU A 64 -6.79 17.88 7.43
N SER A 65 -6.87 16.85 8.29
CA SER A 65 -5.65 16.19 8.78
C SER A 65 -4.89 15.47 7.67
N SER A 66 -5.57 15.01 6.61
CA SER A 66 -4.91 14.39 5.45
C SER A 66 -4.08 15.36 4.61
N LEU A 67 -4.36 16.67 4.66
CA LEU A 67 -3.61 17.68 3.91
C LEU A 67 -2.24 18.01 4.51
N GLU A 68 -1.99 17.61 5.76
CA GLU A 68 -0.77 17.92 6.51
C GLU A 68 -0.05 16.66 7.02
N ASN A 69 -0.54 15.48 6.66
CA ASN A 69 -0.03 14.22 7.18
C ASN A 69 0.70 13.42 6.07
N PRO A 70 2.05 13.36 6.11
CA PRO A 70 2.82 12.56 5.15
C PRO A 70 2.38 11.10 5.05
N ARG A 71 1.87 10.51 6.15
CA ARG A 71 1.36 9.14 6.12
C ARG A 71 0.12 9.00 5.24
N ALA A 72 -0.76 10.00 5.21
CA ALA A 72 -1.90 10.00 4.30
C ALA A 72 -1.42 10.02 2.84
N TRP A 73 -0.41 10.85 2.53
CA TRP A 73 0.15 10.95 1.19
C TRP A 73 0.82 9.65 0.74
N THR A 74 1.58 9.00 1.62
CA THR A 74 2.21 7.71 1.27
C THR A 74 1.19 6.59 1.14
N LEU A 75 0.12 6.59 1.95
CA LEU A 75 -1.00 5.66 1.78
C LEU A 75 -1.67 5.84 0.42
N PHE A 76 -1.77 7.08 -0.09
CA PHE A 76 -2.26 7.29 -1.44
C PHE A 76 -1.39 6.57 -2.48
N VAL A 77 -0.07 6.74 -2.39
CA VAL A 77 0.87 6.06 -3.29
C VAL A 77 0.76 4.54 -3.18
N HIS A 78 0.67 4.01 -1.95
CA HIS A 78 0.48 2.59 -1.67
C HIS A 78 -0.75 2.01 -2.39
N GLU A 79 -1.90 2.64 -2.24
CA GLU A 79 -3.15 2.13 -2.78
C GLU A 79 -3.21 2.29 -4.31
N VAL A 80 -2.61 3.36 -4.85
CA VAL A 80 -2.42 3.50 -6.30
C VAL A 80 -1.48 2.42 -6.83
N HIS A 81 -0.46 2.05 -6.06
CA HIS A 81 0.44 0.95 -6.41
C HIS A 81 -0.33 -0.37 -6.54
N HIS A 82 -1.24 -0.67 -5.61
CA HIS A 82 -2.13 -1.83 -5.74
C HIS A 82 -3.04 -1.77 -6.97
N LEU A 83 -3.57 -0.59 -7.30
CA LEU A 83 -4.37 -0.42 -8.53
C LEU A 83 -3.52 -0.68 -9.79
N LYS A 84 -2.25 -0.26 -9.81
CA LYS A 84 -1.30 -0.55 -10.90
C LYS A 84 -0.94 -2.04 -10.98
N GLN A 85 -0.72 -2.71 -9.83
CA GLN A 85 -0.45 -4.15 -9.75
C GLN A 85 -1.61 -5.01 -10.25
N GLY A 86 -2.85 -4.55 -10.03
CA GLY A 86 -4.07 -5.31 -10.27
C GLY A 86 -4.35 -6.34 -9.19
N PHE A 87 -5.62 -6.74 -9.09
CA PHE A 87 -6.12 -7.56 -7.98
C PHE A 87 -5.36 -8.87 -7.73
N LYS A 88 -4.95 -9.57 -8.79
CA LYS A 88 -4.26 -10.87 -8.67
C LYS A 88 -2.94 -10.75 -7.90
N THR A 89 -2.22 -9.66 -8.12
CA THR A 89 -0.92 -9.40 -7.48
C THR A 89 -1.12 -8.72 -6.14
N ALA A 90 -1.97 -7.70 -6.07
CA ALA A 90 -2.26 -6.96 -4.84
C ALA A 90 -2.77 -7.86 -3.70
N MET A 91 -3.57 -8.89 -4.01
CA MET A 91 -4.04 -9.87 -3.03
C MET A 91 -3.02 -10.99 -2.74
N SER A 92 -1.75 -10.64 -2.55
CA SER A 92 -0.69 -11.56 -2.15
C SER A 92 0.33 -10.89 -1.25
N VAL A 93 1.09 -11.67 -0.50
CA VAL A 93 2.19 -11.14 0.34
C VAL A 93 3.23 -10.43 -0.52
N TYR A 94 3.51 -10.93 -1.73
CA TYR A 94 4.38 -10.24 -2.69
C TYR A 94 3.85 -8.84 -3.03
N GLY A 95 2.56 -8.74 -3.37
CA GLY A 95 1.94 -7.46 -3.73
C GLY A 95 1.93 -6.46 -2.58
N GLU A 96 1.61 -6.92 -1.37
CA GLU A 96 1.71 -6.12 -0.15
C GLU A 96 3.16 -5.73 0.16
N LEU A 97 4.14 -6.61 -0.02
CA LEU A 97 5.54 -6.30 0.26
C LEU A 97 6.03 -5.18 -0.64
N ASP A 98 5.75 -5.29 -1.93
CA ASP A 98 6.05 -4.25 -2.92
C ASP A 98 5.40 -2.91 -2.54
N ALA A 99 4.09 -2.90 -2.27
CA ALA A 99 3.37 -1.68 -1.90
C ALA A 99 3.85 -1.07 -0.56
N TRP A 100 4.16 -1.90 0.45
CA TRP A 100 4.75 -1.45 1.71
C TRP A 100 6.13 -0.84 1.50
N GLN A 101 6.97 -1.48 0.68
CA GLN A 101 8.30 -0.98 0.42
C GLN A 101 8.27 0.39 -0.26
N VAL A 102 7.40 0.59 -1.25
CA VAL A 102 7.17 1.90 -1.88
C VAL A 102 6.70 2.91 -0.83
N GLU A 103 5.64 2.57 -0.09
CA GLU A 103 5.02 3.47 0.89
C GLU A 103 6.01 3.94 1.95
N PHE A 104 6.66 2.99 2.63
CA PHE A 104 7.45 3.29 3.80
C PHE A 104 8.82 3.86 3.43
N ARG A 105 9.42 3.48 2.29
CA ARG A 105 10.62 4.18 1.79
C ARG A 105 10.31 5.65 1.51
N LEU A 106 9.18 5.95 0.88
CA LEU A 106 8.73 7.32 0.66
C LEU A 106 8.48 8.04 1.99
N LEU A 107 7.78 7.40 2.94
CA LEU A 107 7.51 8.01 4.24
C LEU A 107 8.80 8.33 5.00
N LYS A 108 9.79 7.44 4.92
CA LYS A 108 11.12 7.65 5.50
C LYS A 108 11.83 8.82 4.83
N LYS A 109 11.79 8.92 3.50
CA LYS A 109 12.33 10.07 2.73
C LYS A 109 11.68 11.39 3.14
N LEU A 110 10.36 11.42 3.31
CA LEU A 110 9.60 12.62 3.67
C LEU A 110 9.81 13.08 5.11
N THR A 111 9.99 12.14 6.04
CA THR A 111 9.99 12.46 7.49
C THR A 111 11.37 12.38 8.14
N GLY A 112 12.34 11.73 7.50
CA GLY A 112 13.66 11.44 8.07
C GLY A 112 13.63 10.52 9.30
N LYS A 113 12.47 9.95 9.65
CA LYS A 113 12.30 9.16 10.87
C LYS A 113 12.83 7.75 10.67
N GLN A 114 13.50 7.23 11.70
CA GLN A 114 13.79 5.81 11.81
C GLN A 114 12.51 5.06 12.22
N PHE A 115 12.28 3.91 11.61
CA PHE A 115 11.13 3.07 11.94
C PHE A 115 11.47 2.01 12.98
N LYS A 116 10.42 1.31 13.42
CA LYS A 116 10.57 0.13 14.26
C LYS A 116 11.42 -0.92 13.53
N PRO A 117 12.21 -1.73 14.25
CA PRO A 117 13.13 -2.70 13.64
C PRO A 117 12.48 -3.64 12.62
N GLU A 118 11.23 -4.05 12.87
CA GLU A 118 10.50 -4.95 11.96
C GLU A 118 10.26 -4.32 10.59
N LEU A 119 9.95 -3.03 10.59
CA LEU A 119 9.67 -2.29 9.37
C LEU A 119 10.98 -1.98 8.66
N GLU A 120 12.04 -1.59 9.38
CA GLU A 120 13.37 -1.41 8.79
C GLU A 120 13.85 -2.68 8.09
N GLU A 121 13.71 -3.84 8.73
CA GLU A 121 14.04 -5.13 8.11
C GLU A 121 13.16 -5.43 6.89
N LEU A 122 11.86 -5.12 6.95
CA LEU A 122 10.96 -5.34 5.81
C LEU A 122 11.40 -4.53 4.58
N LEU A 123 11.97 -3.34 4.77
CA LEU A 123 12.48 -2.49 3.69
C LEU A 123 13.78 -2.99 3.06
N THR A 124 14.53 -3.85 3.74
CA THR A 124 15.77 -4.44 3.21
C THR A 124 15.55 -5.79 2.53
N LEU A 125 14.38 -6.41 2.71
CA LEU A 125 14.07 -7.67 2.02
C LEU A 125 14.09 -7.46 0.49
N PRO A 126 14.70 -8.39 -0.26
CA PRO A 126 14.64 -8.32 -1.72
C PRO A 126 13.20 -8.58 -2.18
N LEU A 127 12.74 -7.78 -3.15
CA LEU A 127 11.45 -8.00 -3.78
C LEU A 127 11.60 -9.04 -4.88
N ASN A 128 11.39 -10.31 -4.54
CA ASN A 128 11.47 -11.44 -5.47
C ASN A 128 10.48 -12.56 -5.07
N PHE A 129 10.45 -13.65 -5.85
CA PHE A 129 9.59 -14.80 -5.61
C PHE A 129 10.21 -15.89 -4.72
N ASP A 130 11.27 -15.59 -3.98
CA ASP A 130 11.78 -16.52 -2.97
C ASP A 130 10.75 -16.66 -1.82
N ARG A 131 10.23 -17.88 -1.61
CA ARG A 131 9.22 -18.14 -0.58
C ARG A 131 9.71 -17.82 0.81
N ASN A 132 11.00 -17.95 1.11
CA ASN A 132 11.53 -17.65 2.42
C ASN A 132 11.51 -16.14 2.68
N ASN A 133 11.86 -15.33 1.68
CA ASN A 133 11.72 -13.88 1.75
C ASN A 133 10.26 -13.47 1.94
N LEU A 134 9.33 -14.05 1.18
CA LEU A 134 7.90 -13.74 1.33
C LEU A 134 7.31 -14.23 2.66
N ARG A 135 7.74 -15.39 3.16
CA ARG A 135 7.38 -15.85 4.52
C ARG A 135 7.91 -14.89 5.57
N ARG A 136 9.13 -14.36 5.41
CA ARG A 136 9.72 -13.38 6.32
C ARG A 136 8.94 -12.07 6.27
N ALA A 137 8.63 -11.56 5.08
CA ALA A 137 7.81 -10.37 4.88
C ALA A 137 6.45 -10.48 5.60
N ARG A 138 5.72 -11.58 5.38
CA ARG A 138 4.44 -11.84 6.07
C ARG A 138 4.56 -11.82 7.59
N LYS A 139 5.62 -12.41 8.14
CA LYS A 139 5.88 -12.39 9.60
C LYS A 139 6.12 -10.95 10.08
N LEU A 140 6.93 -10.17 9.38
CA LEU A 140 7.24 -8.78 9.73
C LEU A 140 6.01 -7.88 9.63
N MET A 141 5.22 -7.97 8.55
CA MET A 141 3.95 -7.24 8.39
C MET A 141 2.99 -7.56 9.54
N THR A 142 2.83 -8.85 9.87
CA THR A 142 1.96 -9.29 10.96
C THR A 142 2.45 -8.76 12.31
N LYS A 143 3.76 -8.73 12.53
CA LYS A 143 4.35 -8.20 13.77
C LYS A 143 4.18 -6.68 13.89
N TYR A 144 4.28 -5.96 12.78
CA TYR A 144 4.16 -4.50 12.75
C TYR A 144 2.70 -4.01 12.79
N ALA A 145 1.83 -4.51 11.89
CA ALA A 145 0.44 -4.07 11.76
C ALA A 145 -0.56 -4.90 12.58
N GLY A 146 -0.10 -6.00 13.18
CA GLY A 146 -0.91 -6.87 14.03
C GLY A 146 -1.70 -7.93 13.27
N PHE A 147 -2.25 -8.89 14.02
CA PHE A 147 -3.00 -10.03 13.48
C PHE A 147 -4.19 -9.63 12.59
N TRP A 148 -4.90 -8.57 12.99
CA TRP A 148 -6.11 -8.09 12.31
C TRP A 148 -5.85 -7.37 10.98
N TYR A 149 -4.59 -7.12 10.63
CA TYR A 149 -4.22 -6.66 9.30
C TYR A 149 -4.47 -7.75 8.25
N GLY A 150 -4.22 -9.03 8.61
CA GLY A 150 -4.57 -10.16 7.75
C GLY A 150 -3.50 -10.57 6.74
N ALA A 151 -2.26 -10.07 6.83
CA ALA A 151 -1.16 -10.55 5.96
C ALA A 151 -0.98 -12.08 6.02
N TRP A 152 -1.36 -12.72 7.13
CA TRP A 152 -1.23 -14.17 7.33
C TRP A 152 -2.17 -15.02 6.45
N ILE A 153 -3.33 -14.49 6.04
CA ILE A 153 -4.29 -15.20 5.17
C ILE A 153 -3.95 -15.09 3.69
N LEU A 154 -3.10 -14.13 3.30
CA LEU A 154 -2.78 -13.92 1.89
C LEU A 154 -1.90 -15.07 1.36
N PRO A 155 -2.10 -15.46 0.08
CA PRO A 155 -1.14 -16.32 -0.61
C PRO A 155 0.22 -15.63 -0.66
N LEU A 156 1.31 -16.40 -0.72
CA LEU A 156 2.64 -15.79 -0.80
C LEU A 156 2.82 -15.11 -2.16
N TYR A 157 2.48 -15.83 -3.21
CA TYR A 157 2.55 -15.36 -4.57
C TYR A 157 1.22 -14.77 -5.05
N PRO A 158 1.24 -13.98 -6.15
CA PRO A 158 0.07 -13.77 -6.97
C PRO A 158 -0.61 -15.11 -7.30
N ILE A 159 -1.94 -15.14 -7.36
CA ILE A 159 -2.71 -16.40 -7.35
C ILE A 159 -2.35 -17.36 -8.50
N ASP A 160 -2.04 -16.83 -9.70
CA ASP A 160 -1.59 -17.59 -10.88
C ASP A 160 -0.29 -18.36 -10.59
N LYS A 161 0.63 -17.70 -9.89
CA LYS A 161 1.92 -18.25 -9.47
C LYS A 161 1.75 -19.24 -8.32
N GLU A 162 0.91 -18.93 -7.34
CA GLU A 162 0.62 -19.86 -6.24
C GLU A 162 0.06 -21.17 -6.81
N ILE A 163 -0.92 -21.11 -7.72
CA ILE A 163 -1.46 -22.30 -8.40
C ILE A 163 -0.35 -23.10 -9.10
N LYS A 164 0.48 -22.43 -9.93
CA LYS A 164 1.59 -23.10 -10.62
C LYS A 164 2.51 -23.82 -9.63
N PHE A 165 2.90 -23.17 -8.54
CA PHE A 165 3.75 -23.76 -7.49
C PHE A 165 3.12 -25.02 -6.87
N TRP A 166 1.82 -25.01 -6.59
CA TRP A 166 1.17 -26.19 -6.00
C TRP A 166 1.13 -27.39 -6.94
N PHE A 167 1.01 -27.15 -8.25
CA PHE A 167 1.05 -28.20 -9.26
C PHE A 167 2.47 -28.70 -9.58
N THR A 168 3.46 -27.80 -9.69
CA THR A 168 4.81 -28.19 -10.10
C THR A 168 5.75 -28.47 -8.95
N ARG A 169 5.45 -27.96 -7.75
CA ARG A 169 6.34 -27.92 -6.57
C ARG A 169 7.69 -27.23 -6.82
N GLN A 170 7.83 -26.55 -7.96
CA GLN A 170 9.04 -25.82 -8.33
C GLN A 170 8.96 -24.39 -7.81
N GLU A 171 10.05 -23.91 -7.24
CA GLU A 171 10.18 -22.50 -6.89
C GLU A 171 10.05 -21.63 -8.15
N ILE A 172 9.42 -20.47 -7.96
CA ILE A 172 9.21 -19.51 -9.03
C ILE A 172 10.37 -18.55 -8.98
N ASN A 173 11.16 -18.53 -10.06
CA ASN A 173 12.23 -17.55 -10.25
C ASN A 173 11.64 -16.23 -10.74
#